data_AF-A0A920VDG2-F1
#
_entry.id   AF-A0A920VDG2-F1
#
_cell.length_a   1.000
_cell.length_b   1.000
_cell.length_c   1.000
_cell.angle_alpha   90.00
_cell.angle_beta   90.00
_cell.angle_gamma   90.00
#
_symmetry.space_group_name_H-M   'P 1'
#
loop_
_entity.id
_entity.type
_entity.pdbx_description
1 polymer ?
#
loop_
_entity_poly.entity_id
_entity_poly.type
_entity_poly.pdbx_seq_one_letter_code
_entity_poly.pdbx_strand_id
1 'polypeptide(L)'
;MSQLKHIWHDGGLWALVNGIGYPKPDRSHFRSRDIWYTAEPEKIGATGWLGAAIRDLDATGDNVLTGINFGRGLPRALVCKGVSRERPLAI
;
A
#
# COMPACT_ATOMS: atom_id res chain seq x y z
N MET A 1 -2.06 31.01 4.37
CA MET A 1 -2.47 29.94 5.30
C MET A 1 -4.01 29.89 5.52
N SER A 2 -4.85 30.23 4.53
CA SER A 2 -6.32 30.37 4.74
C SER A 2 -7.15 29.15 4.32
N GLN A 3 -6.72 28.38 3.32
CA GLN A 3 -7.54 27.30 2.73
C GLN A 3 -7.75 26.12 3.68
N LEU A 4 -6.72 25.75 4.45
CA LEU A 4 -6.79 24.65 5.41
C LEU A 4 -7.57 25.00 6.69
N LYS A 5 -7.77 26.29 6.97
CA LYS A 5 -8.45 26.75 8.18
C LYS A 5 -9.95 26.48 8.13
N HIS A 6 -10.58 26.73 6.99
CA HIS A 6 -12.02 26.54 6.78
C HIS A 6 -12.44 25.07 6.95
N ILE A 7 -11.68 24.14 6.36
CA ILE A 7 -11.96 22.69 6.46
C ILE A 7 -11.74 22.12 7.87
N TRP A 8 -10.90 22.76 8.70
CA TRP A 8 -10.69 22.39 10.09
C TRP A 8 -11.81 22.90 11.01
N HIS A 9 -12.22 24.16 10.86
CA HIS A 9 -13.19 24.79 11.77
C HIS A 9 -14.65 24.56 11.36
N ASP A 10 -14.96 24.51 10.06
CA ASP A 10 -16.34 24.68 9.59
C ASP A 10 -16.95 23.37 9.06
N GLY A 11 -16.14 22.35 8.75
CA GLY A 11 -16.58 21.15 8.05
C GLY A 11 -16.66 19.86 8.86
N GLY A 12 -15.94 19.74 9.99
CA GLY A 12 -15.79 18.45 10.68
C GLY A 12 -15.13 17.35 9.82
N LEU A 13 -14.52 17.72 8.69
CA LEU A 13 -13.96 16.80 7.68
C LEU A 13 -12.48 16.44 7.97
N TRP A 14 -11.92 16.94 9.06
CA TRP A 14 -10.50 16.80 9.41
C TRP A 14 -10.34 16.21 10.80
N ALA A 15 -9.44 15.22 10.92
CA ALA A 15 -9.04 14.63 12.18
C ALA A 15 -7.51 14.62 12.28
N LEU A 16 -6.98 14.93 13.46
CA LEU A 16 -5.57 14.77 13.77
C LEU A 16 -5.35 13.43 14.49
N VAL A 17 -4.59 12.55 13.85
CA VAL A 17 -4.17 11.29 14.46
C VAL A 17 -2.75 11.45 14.97
N ASN A 18 -2.58 11.49 16.29
CA ASN A 18 -1.27 11.55 16.94
C ASN A 18 -0.67 10.14 17.08
N GLY A 19 0.66 10.06 17.18
CA GLY A 19 1.35 8.80 17.46
C GLY A 19 1.51 7.87 16.26
N ILE A 20 1.34 8.37 15.04
CA ILE A 20 1.63 7.62 13.81
C ILE A 20 3.13 7.47 13.60
N GLY A 21 3.59 6.23 13.44
CA GLY A 21 5.00 5.88 13.23
C GLY A 21 5.31 4.48 13.77
N TYR A 22 6.60 4.13 13.74
CA TYR A 22 7.12 2.89 14.33
C TYR A 22 8.14 3.23 15.43
N PRO A 23 8.28 2.41 16.50
CA PRO A 23 9.07 2.75 17.68
C PRO A 23 10.54 3.10 17.39
N LYS A 24 11.12 2.53 16.33
CA LYS A 24 12.49 2.78 15.88
C LYS A 24 12.44 3.37 14.46
N PRO A 25 12.32 4.69 14.30
CA PRO A 25 12.19 5.31 12.99
C PRO A 25 13.48 5.17 12.17
N ASP A 26 13.33 4.62 10.97
CA ASP A 26 14.37 4.56 9.97
C ASP A 26 14.53 5.94 9.28
N ARG A 27 15.78 6.40 9.11
CA ARG A 27 16.10 7.71 8.49
C ARG A 27 16.50 7.60 7.02
N SER A 28 16.56 6.40 6.47
CA SER A 28 16.81 6.17 5.06
C SER A 28 15.53 6.36 4.27
N HIS A 29 15.62 7.22 3.25
CA HIS A 29 14.55 7.42 2.29
C HIS A 29 14.13 6.12 1.60
N PHE A 30 15.10 5.27 1.25
CA PHE A 30 14.83 4.00 0.57
C PHE A 30 14.11 3.01 1.48
N ARG A 31 14.56 2.91 2.74
CA ARG A 31 13.97 1.96 3.68
C ARG A 31 12.61 2.42 4.16
N SER A 32 12.41 3.70 4.46
CA SER A 32 11.08 4.26 4.79
C SER A 32 10.07 4.02 3.66
N ARG A 33 10.49 4.14 2.40
CA ARG A 33 9.65 3.82 1.25
C ARG A 33 9.32 2.32 1.16
N ASP A 34 10.28 1.45 1.42
CA ASP A 34 10.06 -0.01 1.43
C ASP A 34 9.10 -0.42 2.55
N ILE A 35 9.21 0.18 3.75
CA ILE A 35 8.26 -0.01 4.86
C ILE A 35 6.85 0.41 4.43
N TRP A 36 6.71 1.56 3.77
CA TRP A 36 5.41 2.00 3.24
C TRP A 36 4.77 0.99 2.27
N TYR A 37 5.59 0.36 1.43
CA TYR A 37 5.09 -0.64 0.48
C TYR A 37 4.83 -2.02 1.08
N THR A 38 5.58 -2.42 2.11
CA THR A 38 5.52 -3.78 2.67
C THR A 38 4.77 -3.88 3.99
N ALA A 39 4.53 -2.74 4.66
CA ALA A 39 4.08 -2.66 6.05
C ALA A 39 4.98 -3.43 7.03
N GLU A 40 6.27 -3.60 6.71
CA GLU A 40 7.23 -4.38 7.49
C GLU A 40 8.39 -3.48 7.97
N PRO A 41 8.37 -3.00 9.22
CA PRO A 41 9.35 -2.05 9.74
C PRO A 41 10.67 -2.69 10.18
N GLU A 42 10.70 -3.98 10.53
CA GLU A 42 11.87 -4.59 11.19
C GLU A 42 12.85 -5.24 10.20
N LYS A 43 12.33 -5.85 9.14
CA LYS A 43 13.13 -6.59 8.15
C LYS A 43 12.83 -6.19 6.71
N ILE A 44 13.66 -6.61 5.78
CA ILE A 44 13.39 -6.45 4.35
C ILE A 44 12.37 -7.52 3.95
N GLY A 45 11.10 -7.13 3.85
CA GLY A 45 10.01 -8.00 3.46
C GLY A 45 9.99 -8.27 1.96
N ALA A 46 9.55 -9.46 1.55
CA ALA A 46 9.38 -9.80 0.12
C ALA A 46 7.97 -9.45 -0.42
N THR A 47 7.01 -9.24 0.49
CA THR A 47 5.58 -9.12 0.19
C THR A 47 5.11 -7.70 0.44
N GLY A 48 4.36 -7.14 -0.52
CA GLY A 48 3.66 -5.87 -0.39
C GLY A 48 2.31 -6.05 0.32
N TRP A 49 1.93 -5.09 1.16
CA TRP A 49 0.75 -5.22 2.01
C TRP A 49 -0.55 -5.24 1.21
N LEU A 50 -0.63 -4.49 0.10
CA LEU A 50 -1.82 -4.44 -0.74
C LEU A 50 -2.00 -5.74 -1.52
N GLY A 51 -0.90 -6.35 -1.98
CA GLY A 51 -0.94 -7.69 -2.58
C GLY A 51 -1.34 -8.76 -1.55
N ALA A 52 -0.91 -8.65 -0.30
CA ALA A 52 -1.38 -9.54 0.77
C ALA A 52 -2.89 -9.37 1.00
N ALA A 53 -3.38 -8.13 1.08
CA ALA A 53 -4.80 -7.84 1.25
C ALA A 53 -5.65 -8.40 0.08
N ILE A 54 -5.19 -8.27 -1.17
CA ILE A 54 -5.89 -8.87 -2.34
C ILE A 54 -5.99 -10.39 -2.19
N ARG A 55 -4.90 -11.07 -1.83
CA ARG A 55 -4.91 -12.52 -1.61
C ARG A 55 -5.86 -12.90 -0.48
N ASP A 56 -5.90 -12.12 0.60
CA ASP A 56 -6.75 -12.43 1.74
C ASP A 56 -8.24 -12.18 1.42
N LEU A 57 -8.55 -11.25 0.50
CA LEU A 57 -9.90 -10.99 -0.03
C LEU A 57 -10.35 -12.03 -1.07
N ASP A 58 -9.43 -12.55 -1.87
CA ASP A 58 -9.67 -13.54 -2.93
C ASP A 58 -8.62 -14.65 -2.86
N ALA A 59 -8.80 -15.54 -1.87
CA ALA A 59 -7.84 -16.58 -1.53
C ALA A 59 -7.72 -17.68 -2.61
N THR A 60 -8.78 -17.90 -3.39
CA THR A 60 -8.80 -18.84 -4.51
C THR A 60 -8.27 -18.21 -5.79
N GLY A 61 -8.35 -16.88 -5.91
CA GLY A 61 -7.89 -16.13 -7.08
C GLY A 61 -8.87 -16.23 -8.26
N ASP A 62 -10.14 -16.53 -7.98
CA ASP A 62 -11.19 -16.72 -8.99
C ASP A 62 -11.55 -15.40 -9.68
N ASN A 63 -11.39 -14.27 -8.98
CA ASN A 63 -11.65 -12.95 -9.52
C ASN A 63 -10.35 -12.26 -9.94
N VAL A 64 -10.09 -12.29 -11.24
CA VAL A 64 -8.92 -11.61 -11.85
C VAL A 64 -8.93 -10.08 -11.72
N LEU A 65 -10.04 -9.49 -11.28
CA LEU A 65 -10.20 -8.03 -11.12
C LEU A 65 -10.19 -7.56 -9.66
N THR A 66 -9.87 -8.43 -8.68
CA THR A 66 -9.79 -8.04 -7.25
C THR A 66 -8.80 -6.90 -7.00
N GLY A 67 -7.77 -6.77 -7.84
CA GLY A 67 -6.90 -5.59 -7.85
C GLY A 67 -6.28 -5.34 -9.22
N ILE A 68 -6.25 -4.07 -9.63
CA ILE A 68 -5.73 -3.65 -10.94
C ILE A 68 -4.60 -2.64 -10.73
N ASN A 69 -3.52 -2.82 -11.47
CA ASN A 69 -2.41 -1.87 -11.52
C ASN A 69 -2.35 -1.18 -12.88
N PHE A 70 -2.40 0.16 -12.88
CA PHE A 70 -2.16 0.96 -14.06
C PHE A 70 -0.71 1.47 -14.07
N GLY A 71 0.13 0.97 -14.98
CA GLY A 71 1.51 1.43 -15.11
C GLY A 71 2.42 0.45 -15.84
N ARG A 72 3.71 0.83 -15.98
CA ARG A 72 4.72 0.04 -16.70
C ARG A 72 5.30 -1.15 -15.93
N GLY A 73 5.02 -1.27 -14.64
CA GLY A 73 5.54 -2.35 -13.81
C GLY A 73 4.67 -2.56 -12.59
N LEU A 74 4.81 -3.72 -11.96
CA LEU A 74 4.08 -3.98 -10.73
C LEU A 74 4.73 -3.21 -9.56
N PRO A 75 3.99 -2.32 -8.88
CA PRO A 75 4.52 -1.59 -7.75
C PRO A 75 4.78 -2.53 -6.58
N ARG A 76 5.78 -2.17 -5.76
CA ARG A 76 6.23 -3.01 -4.64
C ARG A 76 5.10 -3.39 -3.67
N ALA A 77 4.15 -2.49 -3.43
CA ALA A 77 2.98 -2.75 -2.57
C ALA A 77 2.05 -3.87 -3.08
N LEU A 78 2.03 -4.14 -4.38
CA LEU A 78 1.20 -5.20 -4.98
C LEU A 78 1.94 -6.53 -5.15
N VAL A 79 3.25 -6.59 -4.84
CA VAL A 79 4.03 -7.82 -5.01
C VAL A 79 3.63 -8.84 -3.94
N CYS A 80 2.91 -9.89 -4.32
CA CYS A 80 2.53 -10.97 -3.43
C CYS A 80 2.45 -12.29 -4.22
N LYS A 81 2.88 -13.40 -3.60
CA LYS A 81 2.70 -14.74 -4.20
C LYS A 81 1.24 -15.16 -4.07
N GLY A 82 0.72 -15.83 -5.11
CA GLY A 82 -0.66 -16.33 -5.12
C GLY A 82 -1.72 -15.29 -5.50
N VAL A 83 -1.32 -14.06 -5.82
CA VAL A 83 -2.23 -13.07 -6.42
C VAL A 83 -2.20 -13.25 -7.94
N SER A 84 -3.37 -13.54 -8.51
CA SER A 84 -3.56 -13.69 -9.95
C SER A 84 -3.03 -12.45 -10.69
N ARG A 85 -2.23 -12.69 -11.72
CA ARG A 85 -1.87 -11.68 -12.73
C ARG A 85 -2.43 -12.17 -14.05
N GLU A 86 -2.92 -11.26 -14.89
CA GLU A 86 -3.13 -11.61 -16.30
C GLU A 86 -1.81 -12.20 -16.84
N ARG A 87 -1.87 -13.45 -17.31
CA ARG A 87 -0.81 -13.99 -18.14
C ARG A 87 -0.81 -13.14 -19.41
N PRO A 88 0.35 -12.61 -19.87
CA PRO A 88 0.41 -12.08 -21.22
C PRO A 88 -0.06 -13.20 -22.15
N LEU A 89 -1.05 -12.92 -22.99
CA LEU A 89 -1.39 -13.81 -24.09
C LEU A 89 -0.10 -14.01 -24.88
N ALA A 90 0.42 -15.24 -24.87
CA ALA A 90 1.46 -15.64 -25.79
C ALA A 90 0.83 -15.63 -27.19
N ILE A 91 1.10 -14.58 -27.93
CA ILE A 91 0.92 -14.51 -29.39
C ILE A 91 2.23 -14.92 -30.04
#